data_AF-A0A455UAU2-F1
#
_entry.id   AF-A0A455UAU2-F1
#
_cell.length_a   1.000
_cell.length_b   1.000
_cell.length_c   1.000
_cell.angle_alpha   90.00
_cell.angle_beta   90.00
_cell.angle_gamma   90.00
#
_symmetry.space_group_name_H-M   'P 1'
#
loop_
_entity.id
_entity.type
_entity.pdbx_description
1 polymer ?
#
loop_
_entity_poly.entity_id
_entity_poly.type
_entity_poly.pdbx_seq_one_letter_code
_entity_poly.pdbx_strand_id
1 'polypeptide(L)'
;MLRKTPPDRYVINYRASYVQETAAMVNGLLEAGVLPEEIAFFTQNDSFGDAGYNGAVQALTSHGVGNITALAHGRFTRGTRNIHQGLATILQAPVTPRAVIIVGTYGPAADFIREARNDLPDAVFLNVSFVGSQALMDELGELSEGVIITQVVPPLDADLPAVEAYRQALATHSRGSEPDFISLEGYLAAKLLLKV
;
A
#
# COMPACT_ATOMS: atom_id res chain seq x y z
N MET A 1 -3.89 -16.63 4.31
CA MET A 1 -2.73 -15.79 4.66
C MET A 1 -1.53 -16.20 3.80
N LEU A 2 -0.84 -15.22 3.21
CA LEU A 2 0.35 -15.44 2.37
C LEU A 2 1.63 -15.75 3.18
N ARG A 3 1.63 -15.45 4.48
CA ARG A 3 2.70 -15.82 5.43
C ARG A 3 2.08 -16.55 6.61
N LYS A 4 2.56 -17.75 6.91
CA LYS A 4 2.08 -18.57 8.03
C LYS A 4 3.01 -18.45 9.23
N THR A 5 2.47 -18.75 10.41
CA THR A 5 3.24 -18.95 11.64
C THR A 5 2.89 -20.34 12.19
N PRO A 6 3.82 -21.32 12.14
CA PRO A 6 5.17 -21.23 11.58
C PRO A 6 5.16 -21.09 10.04
N PRO A 7 6.22 -20.53 9.43
CA PRO A 7 6.32 -20.36 7.98
C PRO A 7 6.44 -21.70 7.24
N ASP A 8 5.91 -21.75 6.02
CA ASP A 8 6.03 -22.93 5.15
C ASP A 8 7.51 -23.16 4.77
N ARG A 9 8.00 -24.40 4.90
CA ARG A 9 9.41 -24.77 4.70
C ARG A 9 10.01 -24.30 3.36
N TYR A 10 9.21 -24.27 2.31
CA TYR A 10 9.67 -23.96 0.94
C TYR A 10 9.27 -22.55 0.48
N VAL A 11 8.78 -21.70 1.37
CA VAL A 11 8.37 -20.33 1.05
C VAL A 11 9.26 -19.35 1.81
N ILE A 12 10.27 -18.82 1.12
CA ILE A 12 11.18 -17.80 1.65
C ILE A 12 10.74 -16.45 1.10
N ASN A 13 10.50 -15.49 2.00
CA ASN A 13 10.02 -14.16 1.63
C ASN A 13 11.15 -13.14 1.77
N TYR A 14 11.36 -12.32 0.72
CA TYR A 14 12.28 -11.18 0.76
C TYR A 14 11.65 -9.95 1.41
N ARG A 15 10.54 -9.45 0.83
CA ARG A 15 9.90 -8.18 1.23
C ARG A 15 9.33 -8.21 2.65
N ALA A 16 9.03 -7.04 3.21
CA ALA A 16 8.15 -6.91 4.38
C ALA A 16 6.73 -7.42 4.08
N SER A 17 5.94 -7.70 5.12
CA SER A 17 4.55 -8.15 4.98
C SER A 17 3.58 -6.97 4.96
N TYR A 18 2.37 -7.19 4.42
CA TYR A 18 1.30 -6.18 4.50
C TYR A 18 0.92 -5.82 5.94
N VAL A 19 1.11 -6.74 6.90
CA VAL A 19 0.93 -6.45 8.33
C VAL A 19 1.95 -5.42 8.80
N GLN A 20 3.21 -5.55 8.39
CA GLN A 20 4.25 -4.58 8.73
C GLN A 20 4.03 -3.23 8.04
N GLU A 21 3.65 -3.24 6.76
CA GLU A 21 3.35 -2.01 6.01
C GLU A 21 2.18 -1.24 6.62
N THR A 22 1.06 -1.92 6.88
CA THR A 22 -0.13 -1.28 7.46
C THR A 22 0.05 -0.89 8.91
N ALA A 23 0.85 -1.61 9.70
CA ALA A 23 1.24 -1.16 11.03
C ALA A 23 2.07 0.14 10.97
N ALA A 24 3.00 0.26 10.03
CA ALA A 24 3.76 1.49 9.84
C ALA A 24 2.85 2.67 9.43
N MET A 25 1.87 2.43 8.54
CA MET A 25 0.87 3.45 8.18
C MET A 25 0.05 3.89 9.39
N VAL A 26 -0.52 2.94 10.14
CA VAL A 26 -1.32 3.25 11.34
C VAL A 26 -0.50 4.02 12.35
N ASN A 27 0.72 3.58 12.66
CA ASN A 27 1.59 4.30 13.60
C ASN A 27 1.85 5.74 13.14
N GLY A 28 2.24 5.92 11.87
CA GLY A 28 2.52 7.25 11.33
C GLY A 28 1.29 8.17 11.33
N LEU A 29 0.09 7.64 11.05
CA LEU A 29 -1.16 8.39 11.12
C LEU A 29 -1.48 8.85 12.54
N LEU A 30 -1.39 7.95 13.52
CA LEU A 30 -1.65 8.27 14.92
C LEU A 30 -0.62 9.28 15.47
N GLU A 31 0.67 9.12 15.13
CA GLU A 31 1.73 10.07 15.47
C GLU A 31 1.51 11.45 14.84
N ALA A 32 0.95 11.50 13.64
CA ALA A 32 0.55 12.74 12.96
C ALA A 32 -0.76 13.36 13.50
N GLY A 33 -1.38 12.74 14.51
CA GLY A 33 -2.61 13.25 15.14
C GLY A 33 -3.90 12.98 14.35
N VAL A 34 -3.91 11.96 13.49
CA VAL A 34 -5.15 11.39 12.94
C VAL A 34 -5.76 10.49 14.00
N LEU A 35 -7.03 10.70 14.34
CA LEU A 35 -7.72 9.88 15.33
C LEU A 35 -8.08 8.51 14.71
N PRO A 36 -8.11 7.41 15.49
CA PRO A 36 -8.47 6.10 14.98
C PRO A 36 -9.79 6.05 14.19
N GLU A 37 -10.82 6.75 14.65
CA GLU A 37 -12.14 6.87 14.02
C GLU A 37 -12.15 7.65 12.69
N GLU A 38 -11.09 8.41 12.41
CA GLU A 38 -10.90 9.16 11.17
C GLU A 38 -10.16 8.34 10.09
N ILE A 39 -9.82 7.08 10.39
CA ILE A 39 -9.15 6.16 9.46
C ILE A 39 -10.18 5.26 8.80
N ALA A 40 -10.23 5.29 7.46
CA ALA A 40 -11.04 4.40 6.64
C ALA A 40 -10.16 3.45 5.81
N PHE A 41 -10.79 2.40 5.27
CA PHE A 41 -10.14 1.37 4.48
C PHE A 41 -10.82 1.21 3.13
N PHE A 42 -10.05 1.23 2.05
CA PHE A 42 -10.53 0.87 0.72
C PHE A 42 -9.72 -0.33 0.19
N THR A 43 -10.32 -1.52 0.18
CA THR A 43 -9.57 -2.75 -0.10
C THR A 43 -10.20 -3.62 -1.18
N GLN A 44 -9.36 -4.32 -1.94
CA GLN A 44 -9.81 -5.34 -2.88
C GLN A 44 -10.61 -6.42 -2.15
N ASN A 45 -11.68 -6.92 -2.77
CA ASN A 45 -12.57 -7.89 -2.16
C ASN A 45 -12.07 -9.32 -2.34
N ASP A 46 -10.89 -9.60 -1.79
CA ASP A 46 -10.27 -10.92 -1.79
C ASP A 46 -9.21 -11.04 -0.68
N SER A 47 -8.49 -12.16 -0.67
CA SER A 47 -7.44 -12.45 0.32
C SER A 47 -6.30 -11.43 0.37
N PHE A 48 -6.08 -10.63 -0.69
CA PHE A 48 -5.07 -9.57 -0.67
C PHE A 48 -5.57 -8.37 0.12
N GLY A 49 -6.79 -7.89 -0.17
CA GLY A 49 -7.39 -6.80 0.61
C GLY A 49 -7.62 -7.18 2.07
N ASP A 50 -8.03 -8.42 2.33
CA ASP A 50 -8.20 -8.94 3.70
C ASP A 50 -6.88 -8.95 4.48
N ALA A 51 -5.76 -9.30 3.83
CA ALA A 51 -4.47 -9.34 4.50
C ALA A 51 -4.01 -7.95 4.95
N GLY A 52 -4.20 -6.92 4.11
CA GLY A 52 -3.89 -5.55 4.48
C GLY A 52 -4.83 -5.00 5.55
N TYR A 53 -6.15 -5.19 5.37
CA TYR A 53 -7.15 -4.76 6.35
C TYR A 53 -6.89 -5.36 7.74
N ASN A 54 -6.72 -6.68 7.82
CA ASN A 54 -6.48 -7.35 9.10
C ASN A 54 -5.17 -6.90 9.76
N GLY A 55 -4.14 -6.58 8.97
CA GLY A 55 -2.89 -6.01 9.48
C GLY A 55 -3.10 -4.64 10.13
N ALA A 56 -3.85 -3.75 9.48
CA ALA A 56 -4.19 -2.44 10.04
C ALA A 56 -5.07 -2.55 11.29
N VAL A 57 -6.08 -3.44 11.27
CA VAL A 57 -6.93 -3.75 12.43
C VAL A 57 -6.10 -4.23 13.61
N GLN A 58 -5.15 -5.13 13.38
CA GLN A 58 -4.24 -5.60 14.43
C GLN A 58 -3.39 -4.46 15.00
N ALA A 59 -2.88 -3.57 14.16
CA ALA A 59 -2.11 -2.41 14.61
C ALA A 59 -2.96 -1.45 15.45
N LEU A 60 -4.16 -1.10 15.00
CA LEU A 60 -5.10 -0.25 15.74
C LEU A 60 -5.50 -0.88 17.08
N THR A 61 -5.76 -2.19 17.11
CA THR A 61 -6.06 -2.92 18.34
C THR A 61 -4.90 -2.87 19.32
N SER A 62 -3.66 -2.94 18.82
CA SER A 62 -2.44 -2.82 19.65
C SER A 62 -2.26 -1.42 20.24
N HIS A 63 -2.87 -0.40 19.63
CA HIS A 63 -2.99 0.97 20.16
C HIS A 63 -4.22 1.18 21.06
N GLY A 64 -4.93 0.12 21.44
CA GLY A 64 -6.08 0.18 22.35
C GLY A 64 -7.40 0.57 21.70
N VAL A 65 -7.49 0.59 20.37
CA VAL A 65 -8.73 0.92 19.65
C VAL A 65 -9.69 -0.27 19.71
N GLY A 66 -10.78 -0.12 20.47
CA GLY A 66 -11.71 -1.23 20.76
C GLY A 66 -12.83 -1.44 19.73
N ASN A 67 -13.27 -0.41 19.01
CA ASN A 67 -14.43 -0.47 18.11
C ASN A 67 -14.03 -0.44 16.63
N ILE A 68 -13.17 -1.37 16.22
CA ILE A 68 -12.66 -1.45 14.86
C ILE A 68 -13.77 -1.65 13.82
N THR A 69 -14.82 -2.42 14.17
CA THR A 69 -15.94 -2.70 13.26
C THR A 69 -16.76 -1.48 12.88
N ALA A 70 -16.60 -0.36 13.60
CA ALA A 70 -17.25 0.91 13.25
C ALA A 70 -16.47 1.73 12.21
N LEU A 71 -15.21 1.37 11.92
CA LEU A 71 -14.41 2.06 10.92
C LEU A 71 -14.92 1.73 9.51
N ALA A 72 -15.00 2.74 8.66
CA ALA A 72 -15.53 2.57 7.32
C ALA A 72 -14.61 1.69 6.47
N HIS A 73 -15.19 0.65 5.88
CA HIS A 73 -14.47 -0.31 5.04
C HIS A 73 -15.16 -0.47 3.69
N GLY A 74 -14.69 0.31 2.71
CA GLY A 74 -15.07 0.19 1.30
C GLY A 74 -14.36 -0.99 0.63
N ARG A 75 -15.09 -1.72 -0.23
CA ARG A 75 -14.57 -2.89 -0.95
C ARG A 75 -14.82 -2.76 -2.45
N PHE A 76 -13.91 -3.28 -3.27
CA PHE A 76 -14.09 -3.35 -4.73
C PHE A 76 -13.70 -4.74 -5.29
N THR A 77 -14.30 -5.15 -6.41
CA THR A 77 -14.07 -6.49 -6.98
C THR A 77 -12.71 -6.56 -7.71
N ARG A 78 -11.93 -7.63 -7.45
CA ARG A 78 -10.65 -7.88 -8.12
C ARG A 78 -10.79 -7.88 -9.64
N GLY A 79 -9.83 -7.23 -10.32
CA GLY A 79 -9.78 -7.20 -11.78
C GLY A 79 -10.83 -6.26 -12.41
N THR A 80 -11.49 -5.44 -11.61
CA THR A 80 -12.46 -4.43 -12.06
C THR A 80 -12.05 -3.06 -11.54
N ARG A 81 -12.68 -2.01 -12.08
CA ARG A 81 -12.57 -0.62 -11.58
C ARG A 81 -13.88 -0.17 -10.91
N ASN A 82 -14.66 -1.13 -10.39
CA ASN A 82 -15.97 -0.86 -9.80
C ASN A 82 -15.82 -0.35 -8.36
N ILE A 83 -15.50 0.93 -8.21
CA ILE A 83 -15.14 1.54 -6.92
C ILE A 83 -16.33 2.15 -6.17
N HIS A 84 -17.41 2.52 -6.86
CA HIS A 84 -18.45 3.40 -6.31
C HIS A 84 -19.16 2.84 -5.07
N GLN A 85 -19.38 1.52 -4.99
CA GLN A 85 -19.98 0.94 -3.77
C GLN A 85 -19.05 1.10 -2.57
N GLY A 86 -17.75 0.86 -2.75
CA GLY A 86 -16.77 1.04 -1.69
C GLY A 86 -16.55 2.52 -1.34
N LEU A 87 -16.57 3.40 -2.34
CA LEU A 87 -16.52 4.85 -2.14
C LEU A 87 -17.73 5.34 -1.33
N ALA A 88 -18.95 4.96 -1.72
CA ALA A 88 -20.16 5.33 -1.01
C ALA A 88 -20.13 4.90 0.45
N THR A 89 -19.65 3.68 0.75
CA THR A 89 -19.46 3.21 2.14
C THR A 89 -18.55 4.14 2.94
N ILE A 90 -17.46 4.65 2.34
CA ILE A 90 -16.50 5.52 3.01
C ILE A 90 -17.06 6.94 3.18
N LEU A 91 -17.75 7.48 2.17
CA LEU A 91 -18.35 8.81 2.24
C LEU A 91 -19.52 8.89 3.23
N GLN A 92 -20.19 7.76 3.49
CA GLN A 92 -21.28 7.65 4.45
C GLN A 92 -20.82 7.29 5.87
N ALA A 93 -19.50 7.30 6.13
CA ALA A 93 -18.96 7.05 7.46
C ALA A 93 -19.54 8.04 8.50
N PRO A 94 -19.89 7.60 9.72
CA PRO A 94 -20.38 8.49 10.77
C PRO A 94 -19.37 9.59 11.16
N VAL A 95 -18.07 9.30 11.01
CA VAL A 95 -16.95 10.22 11.20
C VAL A 95 -16.29 10.41 9.83
N THR A 96 -16.13 11.67 9.41
CA THR A 96 -15.48 12.00 8.14
C THR A 96 -14.02 11.52 8.16
N PRO A 97 -13.62 10.64 7.22
CA PRO A 97 -12.24 10.14 7.21
C PRO A 97 -11.24 11.25 6.87
N ARG A 98 -10.16 11.33 7.66
CA ARG A 98 -8.97 12.14 7.35
C ARG A 98 -7.84 11.32 6.74
N ALA A 99 -7.94 10.00 6.80
CA ALA A 99 -7.01 9.09 6.14
C ALA A 99 -7.73 7.88 5.55
N VAL A 100 -7.30 7.45 4.36
CA VAL A 100 -7.78 6.21 3.74
C VAL A 100 -6.59 5.30 3.44
N ILE A 101 -6.55 4.14 4.09
CA ILE A 101 -5.60 3.08 3.78
C ILE A 101 -6.16 2.23 2.63
N ILE A 102 -5.44 2.22 1.52
CA ILE A 102 -5.82 1.58 0.26
C ILE A 102 -5.01 0.31 0.05
N VAL A 103 -5.72 -0.80 -0.17
CA VAL A 103 -5.12 -2.11 -0.46
C VAL A 103 -5.70 -2.61 -1.78
N GLY A 104 -5.07 -2.20 -2.88
CA GLY A 104 -5.54 -2.46 -4.24
C GLY A 104 -4.43 -2.31 -5.28
N THR A 105 -4.78 -2.47 -6.55
CA THR A 105 -3.90 -2.19 -7.70
C THR A 105 -4.08 -0.75 -8.19
N TYR A 106 -3.09 -0.23 -8.94
CA TYR A 106 -3.04 1.18 -9.36
C TYR A 106 -4.35 1.70 -9.98
N GLY A 107 -5.00 0.96 -10.88
CA GLY A 107 -6.19 1.46 -11.60
C GLY A 107 -7.37 1.81 -10.67
N PRO A 108 -7.92 0.84 -9.92
CA PRO A 108 -8.98 1.10 -8.95
C PRO A 108 -8.57 2.09 -7.85
N ALA A 109 -7.31 2.07 -7.41
CA ALA A 109 -6.81 3.04 -6.45
C ALA A 109 -6.84 4.47 -7.02
N ALA A 110 -6.43 4.67 -8.27
CA ALA A 110 -6.45 5.97 -8.93
C ALA A 110 -7.87 6.51 -9.11
N ASP A 111 -8.82 5.68 -9.54
CA ASP A 111 -10.23 6.09 -9.66
C ASP A 111 -10.81 6.47 -8.31
N PHE A 112 -10.57 5.64 -7.29
CA PHE A 112 -11.00 5.93 -5.94
C PHE A 112 -10.44 7.26 -5.43
N ILE A 113 -9.12 7.50 -5.54
CA ILE A 113 -8.49 8.75 -5.09
C ILE A 113 -9.06 9.94 -5.84
N ARG A 114 -9.23 9.84 -7.16
CA ARG A 114 -9.75 10.92 -8.00
C ARG A 114 -11.17 11.33 -7.59
N GLU A 115 -12.05 10.36 -7.34
CA GLU A 115 -13.41 10.63 -6.93
C GLU A 115 -13.49 11.07 -5.46
N ALA A 116 -12.80 10.36 -4.56
CA ALA A 116 -12.83 10.63 -3.13
C ALA A 116 -12.32 12.03 -2.76
N ARG A 117 -11.33 12.57 -3.48
CA ARG A 117 -10.80 13.93 -3.24
C ARG A 117 -11.85 15.03 -3.39
N ASN A 118 -12.92 14.81 -4.14
CA ASN A 118 -13.98 15.81 -4.30
C ASN A 118 -14.77 16.02 -3.00
N ASP A 119 -14.94 14.96 -2.21
CA ASP A 119 -15.70 14.96 -0.97
C ASP A 119 -14.80 14.93 0.29
N LEU A 120 -13.55 14.49 0.13
CA LEU A 120 -12.52 14.38 1.18
C LEU A 120 -11.23 15.13 0.75
N PRO A 121 -11.27 16.46 0.54
CA PRO A 121 -10.15 17.21 -0.03
C PRO A 121 -8.90 17.22 0.85
N ASP A 122 -9.07 17.11 2.18
CA ASP A 122 -7.99 17.13 3.16
C ASP A 122 -7.52 15.72 3.58
N ALA A 123 -8.12 14.67 3.02
CA ALA A 123 -7.76 13.30 3.39
C ALA A 123 -6.43 12.88 2.77
N VAL A 124 -5.60 12.20 3.57
CA VAL A 124 -4.39 11.55 3.08
C VAL A 124 -4.70 10.14 2.59
N PHE A 125 -4.19 9.78 1.41
CA PHE A 125 -4.40 8.47 0.79
C PHE A 125 -3.10 7.66 0.87
N LEU A 126 -3.15 6.50 1.53
CA LEU A 126 -1.99 5.66 1.79
C LEU A 126 -2.14 4.32 1.08
N ASN A 127 -1.15 3.90 0.32
CA ASN A 127 -1.19 2.64 -0.42
C ASN A 127 -0.08 1.70 0.03
N VAL A 128 -0.37 0.40 0.08
CA VAL A 128 0.68 -0.61 0.25
C VAL A 128 1.54 -0.72 -1.01
N SER A 129 2.77 -1.23 -0.87
CA SER A 129 3.77 -1.34 -1.94
C SER A 129 3.27 -2.05 -3.21
N PHE A 130 2.31 -2.99 -3.06
CA PHE A 130 1.77 -3.77 -4.16
C PHE A 130 0.98 -2.94 -5.18
N VAL A 131 0.55 -1.72 -4.85
CA VAL A 131 -0.22 -0.87 -5.77
C VAL A 131 0.54 -0.59 -7.08
N GLY A 132 1.87 -0.53 -7.00
CA GLY A 132 2.77 -0.11 -8.08
C GLY A 132 2.89 1.41 -8.14
N SER A 133 3.89 1.98 -7.46
CA SER A 133 4.02 3.43 -7.26
C SER A 133 4.09 4.23 -8.56
N GLN A 134 4.92 3.79 -9.52
CA GLN A 134 5.08 4.47 -10.81
C GLN A 134 3.76 4.44 -11.60
N ALA A 135 3.15 3.26 -11.72
CA ALA A 135 1.88 3.10 -12.43
C ALA A 135 0.75 3.92 -11.80
N LEU A 136 0.70 4.01 -10.46
CA LEU A 136 -0.28 4.85 -9.77
C LEU A 136 -0.03 6.35 -10.02
N MET A 137 1.23 6.78 -9.99
CA MET A 137 1.62 8.16 -10.27
C MET A 137 1.26 8.56 -11.70
N ASP A 138 1.60 7.72 -12.68
CA ASP A 138 1.29 7.95 -14.10
C ASP A 138 -0.23 8.05 -14.34
N GLU A 139 -1.02 7.19 -13.68
CA GLU A 139 -2.48 7.17 -13.79
C GLU A 139 -3.15 8.38 -13.11
N LEU A 140 -2.58 8.90 -12.02
CA LEU A 140 -3.12 10.05 -11.29
C LEU A 140 -2.68 11.39 -11.86
N GLY A 141 -1.51 11.48 -12.49
CA GLY A 141 -0.92 12.75 -12.89
C GLY A 141 -0.76 13.69 -11.70
N GLU A 142 -1.17 14.95 -11.83
CA GLU A 142 -1.08 15.95 -10.75
C GLU A 142 -1.81 15.54 -9.45
N LEU A 143 -2.81 14.65 -9.54
CA LEU A 143 -3.53 14.14 -8.36
C LEU A 143 -2.71 13.16 -7.52
N SER A 144 -1.49 12.79 -7.94
CA SER A 144 -0.58 11.97 -7.15
C SER A 144 0.03 12.73 -5.98
N GLU A 145 0.04 14.06 -6.01
CA GLU A 145 0.63 14.88 -4.96
C GLU A 145 -0.02 14.60 -3.60
N GLY A 146 0.78 14.30 -2.58
CA GLY A 146 0.31 13.93 -1.24
C GLY A 146 -0.19 12.48 -1.08
N VAL A 147 -0.18 11.66 -2.14
CA VAL A 147 -0.44 10.21 -2.01
C VAL A 147 0.80 9.54 -1.42
N ILE A 148 0.62 8.80 -0.33
CA ILE A 148 1.69 8.11 0.37
C ILE A 148 1.70 6.63 -0.04
N ILE A 149 2.87 6.06 -0.28
CA ILE A 149 3.00 4.64 -0.63
C ILE A 149 4.13 4.03 0.18
N THR A 150 3.84 3.01 1.00
CA THR A 150 4.91 2.27 1.67
C THR A 150 5.75 1.50 0.66
N GLN A 151 7.06 1.48 0.86
CA GLN A 151 7.99 0.72 0.02
C GLN A 151 8.61 -0.43 0.79
N VAL A 152 8.88 -1.52 0.08
CA VAL A 152 9.53 -2.74 0.60
C VAL A 152 10.97 -2.88 0.11
N VAL A 153 11.47 -1.84 -0.54
CA VAL A 153 12.85 -1.66 -0.99
C VAL A 153 13.28 -0.23 -0.65
N PRO A 154 14.59 0.06 -0.62
CA PRO A 154 15.07 1.43 -0.44
C PRO A 154 14.64 2.38 -1.58
N PRO A 155 14.76 3.70 -1.38
CA PRO A 155 14.62 4.68 -2.46
C PRO A 155 15.52 4.35 -3.67
N LEU A 156 15.03 4.64 -4.87
CA LEU A 156 15.73 4.30 -6.14
C LEU A 156 17.02 5.09 -6.33
N ASP A 157 17.12 6.25 -5.69
CA ASP A 157 18.27 7.15 -5.66
C ASP A 157 19.14 6.97 -4.41
N ALA A 158 18.82 6.01 -3.54
CA ALA A 158 19.60 5.78 -2.32
C ALA A 158 21.07 5.48 -2.62
N ASP A 159 21.96 6.06 -1.81
CA ASP A 159 23.40 5.79 -1.82
C ASP A 159 23.71 4.49 -1.04
N LEU A 160 23.21 3.38 -1.57
CA LEU A 160 23.41 2.04 -1.03
C LEU A 160 24.07 1.17 -2.09
N PRO A 161 25.10 0.37 -1.74
CA PRO A 161 25.81 -0.48 -2.70
C PRO A 161 24.89 -1.42 -3.49
N ALA A 162 23.81 -1.91 -2.88
CA ALA A 162 22.86 -2.79 -3.53
C ALA A 162 21.99 -2.06 -4.58
N VAL A 163 21.64 -0.80 -4.34
CA VAL A 163 20.84 0.03 -5.27
C VAL A 163 21.71 0.51 -6.41
N GLU A 164 22.96 0.90 -6.14
CA GLU A 164 23.93 1.24 -7.19
C GLU A 164 24.20 0.04 -8.12
N ALA A 165 24.41 -1.15 -7.57
CA ALA A 165 24.59 -2.36 -8.35
C ALA A 165 23.35 -2.71 -9.20
N TYR A 166 22.15 -2.37 -8.73
CA TYR A 166 20.91 -2.50 -9.51
C TYR A 166 20.89 -1.51 -10.68
N ARG A 167 21.16 -0.22 -10.45
CA ARG A 167 21.19 0.81 -11.51
C ARG A 167 22.17 0.45 -12.62
N GLN A 168 23.37 -0.01 -12.26
CA GLN A 168 24.38 -0.47 -13.23
C GLN A 168 23.92 -1.70 -14.03
N ALA A 169 23.29 -2.67 -13.36
CA ALA A 169 22.76 -3.85 -14.04
C ALA A 169 21.62 -3.50 -15.00
N LEU A 170 20.72 -2.59 -14.61
CA LEU A 170 19.63 -2.12 -15.44
C LEU A 170 20.17 -1.43 -16.71
N ALA A 171 21.13 -0.51 -16.55
CA ALA A 171 21.77 0.17 -17.68
C ALA A 171 22.48 -0.80 -18.65
N THR A 172 23.05 -1.89 -18.13
CA THR A 172 23.78 -2.88 -18.93
C THR A 172 22.84 -3.82 -19.67
N HIS A 173 21.78 -4.28 -19.02
CA HIS A 173 20.97 -5.41 -19.49
C HIS A 173 19.58 -5.02 -20.00
N SER A 174 19.12 -3.80 -19.75
CA SER A 174 17.79 -3.31 -20.13
C SER A 174 17.85 -1.85 -20.57
N ARG A 175 18.55 -1.59 -21.68
CA ARG A 175 18.69 -0.23 -22.21
C ARG A 175 17.32 0.38 -22.51
N GLY A 176 17.09 1.59 -22.01
CA GLY A 176 15.83 2.32 -22.18
C GLY A 176 14.76 2.02 -21.12
N SER A 177 15.04 1.11 -20.18
CA SER A 177 14.19 0.92 -19.01
C SER A 177 14.58 1.89 -17.91
N GLU A 178 13.59 2.52 -17.29
CA GLU A 178 13.79 3.37 -16.13
C GLU A 178 13.75 2.56 -14.83
N PRO A 179 14.50 2.96 -13.80
CA PRO A 179 14.40 2.36 -12.47
C PRO A 179 12.99 2.47 -11.90
N ASP A 180 12.49 1.38 -11.31
CA ASP A 180 11.26 1.41 -10.51
C ASP A 180 11.36 0.48 -9.29
N PHE A 181 10.46 0.65 -8.33
CA PHE A 181 10.46 -0.11 -7.08
C PHE A 181 10.24 -1.62 -7.30
N ILE A 182 9.49 -1.99 -8.35
CA ILE A 182 9.15 -3.40 -8.65
C ILE A 182 10.37 -4.15 -9.18
N SER A 183 11.09 -3.53 -10.11
CA SER A 183 12.30 -4.08 -10.72
C SER A 183 13.47 -4.06 -9.75
N LEU A 184 13.60 -3.05 -8.88
CA LEU A 184 14.57 -3.08 -7.78
C LEU A 184 14.28 -4.24 -6.83
N GLU A 185 13.03 -4.48 -6.47
CA GLU A 185 12.66 -5.64 -5.64
C GLU A 185 13.02 -6.96 -6.31
N GLY A 186 12.67 -7.12 -7.59
CA GLY A 186 13.02 -8.31 -8.36
C GLY A 186 14.52 -8.55 -8.38
N TYR A 187 15.31 -7.49 -8.56
CA TYR A 187 16.77 -7.56 -8.53
C TYR A 187 17.30 -7.98 -7.16
N LEU A 188 16.83 -7.37 -6.07
CA LEU A 188 17.29 -7.67 -4.71
C LEU A 188 16.90 -9.08 -4.29
N ALA A 189 15.70 -9.54 -4.63
CA ALA A 189 15.26 -10.91 -4.39
C ALA A 189 16.12 -11.93 -5.17
N ALA A 190 16.45 -11.65 -6.43
CA ALA A 190 17.34 -12.51 -7.22
C ALA A 190 18.78 -12.51 -6.67
N LYS A 191 19.30 -11.36 -6.24
CA LYS A 191 20.61 -11.27 -5.57
C LYS A 191 20.66 -12.05 -4.27
N LEU A 192 19.57 -12.07 -3.50
CA LEU A 192 19.47 -12.90 -2.31
C LEU A 192 19.59 -14.37 -2.68
N LEU A 193 18.85 -14.84 -3.70
CA LEU A 193 18.89 -16.22 -4.15
C LEU A 193 20.30 -16.67 -4.58
N LEU A 194 21.05 -15.81 -5.27
CA LEU A 194 22.41 -16.11 -5.75
C LEU A 194 23.48 -16.09 -4.65
N LYS A 195 23.18 -15.49 -3.49
CA LYS A 195 24.09 -15.45 -2.33
C LYS A 195 23.89 -16.63 -1.38
N VAL A 196 22.81 -17.41 -1.56
CA VAL A 196 22.52 -18.62 -0.78
C VAL A 196 23.37 -19.79 -1.27
#